data_AF-A0A4Y2RS14-F1
#
_entry.id   AF-A0A4Y2RS14-F1
#
_cell.length_a   1.000
_cell.length_b   1.000
_cell.length_c   1.000
_cell.angle_alpha   90.00
_cell.angle_beta   90.00
_cell.angle_gamma   90.00
#
_symmetry.space_group_name_H-M   'P 1'
#
loop_
_entity.id
_entity.type
_entity.pdbx_description
1 polymer ?
#
loop_
_entity_poly.entity_id
_entity_poly.type
_entity_poly.pdbx_seq_one_letter_code
_entity_poly.pdbx_strand_id
1 'polypeptide(L)' 'MDDVREVKLKRSDSIGLGFSVFGGKGSDFPPVIYQVVDESPAAVSGV' A
#
# COMPACT_ATOMS: atom_id res chain seq x y z
N MET A 1 -19.16 2.31 8.75
CA MET A 1 -19.06 1.86 7.36
C MET A 1 -17.60 1.94 7.02
N ASP A 2 -17.04 0.90 6.40
CA ASP A 2 -15.67 0.97 5.90
C ASP A 2 -15.70 1.90 4.68
N ASP A 3 -15.10 3.09 4.83
CA ASP A 3 -15.03 4.06 3.75
C ASP A 3 -14.01 3.58 2.72
N VAL A 4 -14.49 3.22 1.52
CA VAL A 4 -13.62 2.85 0.41
C VAL A 4 -12.86 4.09 -0.05
N ARG A 5 -11.53 4.01 -0.05
CA ARG A 5 -10.65 5.07 -0.57
C ARG A 5 -9.95 4.60 -1.83
N GLU A 6 -10.05 5.40 -2.89
CA GLU A 6 -9.23 5.24 -4.09
C GLU A 6 -7.93 6.06 -3.91
N VAL A 7 -6.78 5.40 -4.07
CA VAL A 7 -5.45 6.04 -3.99
C VAL A 7 -4.69 5.78 -5.27
N LYS A 8 -4.18 6.85 -5.89
CA LYS A 8 -3.35 6.77 -7.11
C LYS A 8 -1.90 7.04 -6.76
N LEU A 9 -1.03 6.09 -7.09
CA LEU A 9 0.39 6.17 -6.82
C LEU A 9 1.17 6.32 -8.12
N LYS A 10 2.14 7.22 -8.13
CA LYS A 10 3.19 7.23 -9.16
C LYS A 10 4.38 6.42 -8.65
N ARG A 11 4.82 5.43 -9.42
CA ARG A 11 5.98 4.60 -9.07
C ARG A 11 7.27 5.43 -9.06
N SER A 12 8.07 5.24 -8.02
CA SER A 12 9.46 5.70 -7.93
C SER A 12 10.42 4.66 -8.52
N ASP A 13 11.47 5.13 -9.18
CA ASP A 13 12.49 4.27 -9.80
C ASP A 13 13.38 3.57 -8.76
N SER A 14 13.57 4.15 -7.58
CA SER A 14 14.44 3.61 -6.52
C SER A 14 13.69 2.69 -5.54
N ILE A 15 12.52 3.10 -5.08
CA ILE A 15 11.78 2.45 -3.98
C ILE A 15 10.43 1.85 -4.41
N GLY A 16 10.12 1.89 -5.71
CA GLY A 16 8.86 1.37 -6.23
C GLY A 16 7.66 2.17 -5.70
N LEU A 17 6.71 1.48 -5.08
CA LEU A 17 5.54 2.11 -4.45
C LEU A 17 5.71 2.33 -2.94
N GLY A 18 6.58 1.55 -2.28
CA GLY A 18 6.90 1.70 -0.86
C GLY A 18 5.86 1.21 0.13
N PHE A 19 5.16 0.11 -0.18
CA PHE A 19 4.32 -0.60 0.77
C PHE A 19 4.50 -2.11 0.63
N SER A 20 4.14 -2.82 1.70
CA SER A 20 4.15 -4.28 1.74
C SER A 20 2.75 -4.81 2.03
N VAL A 21 2.38 -5.90 1.34
CA VAL A 21 1.08 -6.57 1.50
C VAL A 21 1.26 -7.90 2.22
N PHE A 22 0.39 -8.17 3.19
CA PHE A 22 0.29 -9.44 3.89
C PHE A 22 -1.05 -10.09 3.54
N GLY A 23 -1.09 -11.42 3.44
CA GLY A 23 -2.29 -12.16 3.07
C GLY A 23 -2.53 -12.25 1.56
N GLY A 24 -3.76 -12.57 1.17
CA GLY A 24 -4.18 -12.75 -0.22
C GLY A 24 -4.48 -14.21 -0.59
N LYS A 25 -4.64 -14.47 -1.89
CA LYS A 25 -5.00 -15.82 -2.37
C LYS A 25 -3.92 -16.84 -1.98
N GLY A 26 -4.30 -17.83 -1.16
CA GLY A 26 -3.37 -18.82 -0.59
C GLY A 26 -2.96 -18.54 0.86
N SER A 27 -3.48 -17.48 1.48
CA SER A 27 -3.39 -17.18 2.91
C SER A 27 -4.77 -17.27 3.56
N ASP A 28 -4.81 -17.55 4.87
CA ASP A 28 -6.02 -17.45 5.68
C ASP A 28 -6.46 -16.00 5.94
N PHE A 29 -5.63 -15.02 5.54
CA PHE A 29 -5.86 -13.60 5.78
C PHE A 29 -6.15 -12.83 4.48
N PRO A 30 -7.04 -11.82 4.52
CA PRO A 30 -7.25 -10.92 3.37
C PRO A 30 -5.97 -10.13 3.07
N PRO A 31 -5.81 -9.62 1.84
CA PRO A 31 -4.68 -8.74 1.52
C PRO A 31 -4.79 -7.44 2.30
N VAL A 32 -3.79 -7.15 3.13
CA VAL A 32 -3.71 -5.92 3.94
C VAL A 32 -2.35 -5.26 3.75
N ILE A 33 -2.35 -3.92 3.70
CA ILE A 33 -1.12 -3.14 3.76
C ILE A 33 -0.64 -3.17 5.21
N TYR A 34 0.50 -3.82 5.48
CA TYR A 34 1.01 -4.01 6.84
C TYR A 34 2.25 -3.16 7.15
N GLN A 35 2.88 -2.61 6.11
CA GLN A 35 4.00 -1.69 6.24
C GLN A 35 3.94 -0.66 5.11
N VAL A 36 4.20 0.59 5.46
CA VAL A 36 4.46 1.69 4.53
C VAL A 36 5.86 2.21 4.82
N VAL A 37 6.66 2.42 3.79
CA VAL A 37 8.03 2.94 3.89
C VAL A 37 7.97 4.47 3.93
N ASP A 38 8.66 5.08 4.88
CA ASP A 38 8.73 6.54 4.99
C ASP A 38 9.26 7.18 3.70
N GLU A 39 8.78 8.39 3.40
CA GLU A 39 9.12 9.17 2.21
C GLU A 39 8.80 8.49 0.86
N SER A 40 8.12 7.34 0.88
CA SER A 40 7.73 6.63 -0.34
C SER A 40 6.49 7.21 -1.00
N PRO A 41 6.23 6.88 -2.29
CA PRO A 41 4.98 7.25 -2.93
C PRO A 41 3.74 6.89 -2.12
N ALA A 42 3.71 5.73 -1.47
CA ALA A 42 2.60 5.31 -0.61
C ALA A 42 2.48 6.12 0.69
N ALA A 43 3.59 6.63 1.24
CA ALA A 43 3.57 7.45 2.46
C ALA A 43 3.07 8.87 2.22
N VAL A 44 3.33 9.43 1.03
CA VAL A 44 2.97 10.82 0.69
C VAL A 44 1.69 10.94 -0.14
N SER A 45 1.17 9.81 -0.63
CA SER A 45 -0.11 9.76 -1.33
C SER A 45 -1.31 9.65 -0.39
N GLY A 46 -2.46 10.20 -0.77
CA GLY A 46 -3.70 10.05 -0.01
C GLY A 46 -3.87 11.05 1.14
N VAL A 47 -3.01 12.08 1.17
CA VAL A 47 -3.33 13.39 1.79
C VAL A 47 -4.29 14.16 0.88
#